data_AF-A0A7W0RF62-F1
#
_entry.id   AF-A0A7W0RF62-F1
#
_cell.length_a   1.000
_cell.length_b   1.000
_cell.length_c   1.000
_cell.angle_alpha   90.00
_cell.angle_beta   90.00
_cell.angle_gamma   90.00
#
_symmetry.space_group_name_H-M   'P 1'
#
loop_
_entity.id
_entity.type
_entity.pdbx_description
1 polymer ?
#
loop_
_entity_poly.entity_id
_entity_poly.type
_entity_poly.pdbx_seq_one_letter_code
_entity_poly.pdbx_strand_id
1 'polypeptide(L)'
;AALAAGIVEHDRDPWRALAVSGVGMTDLVKRASVGADELSEDEFRAGLARVERLCAWLRPRVVCLVGLGGWRAAVDRRAVAGPQARTVGGVATYVMPSTSGRNARTSVDELASHLAAAAALADAGPHGPGRERTAPPGGGAPFGTEERGRQGRSGGLLGA
;
A
#
# COMPACT_ATOMS: atom_id res chain seq x y z
N ALA A 1 -10.33 8.66 11.09
CA ALA A 1 -9.88 7.30 11.42
C ALA A 1 -8.42 7.28 11.87
N ALA A 2 -7.43 7.60 11.01
CA ALA A 2 -6.01 7.57 11.40
C ALA A 2 -5.65 8.51 12.57
N LEU A 3 -6.13 9.76 12.53
CA LEU A 3 -6.03 10.70 13.65
C LEU A 3 -6.70 10.16 14.92
N ALA A 4 -7.95 9.68 14.79
CA ALA A 4 -8.71 9.13 15.91
C ALA A 4 -8.05 7.88 16.52
N ALA A 5 -7.32 7.10 15.72
CA ALA A 5 -6.53 5.96 16.18
C ALA A 5 -5.20 6.35 16.84
N GLY A 6 -4.82 7.64 16.81
CA GLY A 6 -3.55 8.13 17.35
C GLY A 6 -2.31 7.70 16.57
N ILE A 7 -2.47 7.17 15.35
CA ILE A 7 -1.33 6.70 14.53
C ILE A 7 -0.67 7.81 13.71
N VAL A 8 -1.31 8.98 13.64
CA VAL A 8 -0.78 10.20 13.03
C VAL A 8 -1.21 11.40 13.88
N GLU A 9 -0.43 12.48 13.83
CA GLU A 9 -0.70 13.72 14.59
C GLU A 9 -1.47 14.77 13.80
N HIS A 10 -1.40 14.72 12.46
CA HIS A 10 -1.94 15.76 11.58
C HIS A 10 -2.90 15.16 10.54
N ASP A 11 -4.04 15.83 10.29
CA ASP A 11 -4.96 15.39 9.22
C ASP A 11 -4.34 15.69 7.86
N ARG A 12 -4.46 14.74 6.93
CA ARG A 12 -4.13 14.93 5.50
C ARG A 12 -2.70 15.45 5.22
N ASP A 13 -1.74 15.15 6.09
CA ASP A 13 -0.32 15.46 5.87
C ASP A 13 0.49 14.17 5.71
N PRO A 14 0.60 13.61 4.48
CA PRO A 14 1.29 12.35 4.25
C PRO A 14 2.80 12.46 4.51
N TRP A 15 3.39 13.66 4.36
CA TRP A 15 4.81 13.87 4.59
C TRP A 15 5.14 13.80 6.07
N ARG A 16 4.33 14.44 6.94
CA ARG A 16 4.47 14.31 8.39
C ARG A 16 4.10 12.92 8.89
N ALA A 17 3.06 12.32 8.34
CA ALA A 17 2.71 10.93 8.67
C ALA A 17 3.90 10.00 8.47
N LEU A 18 4.64 10.15 7.37
CA LEU A 18 5.84 9.36 7.10
C LEU A 18 7.03 9.78 7.98
N ALA A 19 7.36 11.08 8.02
CA ALA A 19 8.59 11.56 8.64
C ALA A 19 8.56 11.56 10.18
N VAL A 20 7.41 11.85 10.77
CA VAL A 20 7.21 12.01 12.21
C VAL A 20 6.59 10.75 12.81
N SER A 21 5.51 10.24 12.19
CA SER A 21 4.75 9.11 12.74
C SER A 21 5.17 7.75 12.17
N GLY A 22 6.07 7.71 11.18
CA GLY A 22 6.55 6.46 10.56
C GLY A 22 5.49 5.71 9.75
N VAL A 23 4.42 6.39 9.32
CA VAL A 23 3.31 5.81 8.56
C VAL A 23 3.46 6.14 7.07
N GLY A 24 3.82 5.13 6.28
CA GLY A 24 3.85 5.21 4.82
C GLY A 24 2.56 4.73 4.16
N MET A 25 2.32 5.17 2.93
CA MET A 25 1.12 4.83 2.16
C MET A 25 1.51 4.37 0.76
N THR A 26 0.86 3.33 0.25
CA THR A 26 0.92 2.91 -1.15
C THR A 26 -0.40 2.28 -1.54
N ASP A 27 -0.77 2.44 -2.81
CA ASP A 27 -1.88 1.69 -3.40
C ASP A 27 -1.45 0.26 -3.71
N LEU A 28 -2.40 -0.66 -3.78
CA LEU A 28 -2.17 -2.01 -4.28
C LEU A 28 -2.08 -1.99 -5.82
N VAL A 29 -3.06 -1.36 -6.47
CA VAL A 29 -3.14 -1.16 -7.92
C VAL A 29 -2.95 0.33 -8.25
N LYS A 30 -2.08 0.64 -9.22
CA LYS A 30 -1.71 2.03 -9.58
C LYS A 30 -2.55 2.64 -10.69
N ARG A 31 -3.33 1.82 -11.41
CA ARG A 31 -4.28 2.31 -12.41
C ARG A 31 -5.38 3.11 -11.71
N ALA A 32 -5.75 4.26 -12.26
CA ALA A 32 -6.92 4.98 -11.81
C ALA A 32 -8.19 4.16 -12.11
N SER A 33 -9.01 3.93 -11.09
CA SER A 33 -10.30 3.24 -11.17
C SER A 33 -11.33 3.96 -10.31
N VAL A 34 -12.60 3.91 -10.69
CA VAL A 34 -13.70 4.55 -9.93
C VAL A 34 -14.06 3.74 -8.67
N GLY A 35 -13.65 2.46 -8.63
CA GLY A 35 -13.81 1.58 -7.49
C GLY A 35 -12.96 0.32 -7.59
N ALA A 36 -12.84 -0.40 -6.47
CA ALA A 36 -12.10 -1.66 -6.39
C ALA A 36 -12.81 -2.80 -7.16
N ASP A 37 -14.09 -2.63 -7.45
CA ASP A 37 -14.95 -3.52 -8.23
C ASP A 37 -14.64 -3.52 -9.74
N GLU A 38 -13.93 -2.50 -10.23
CA GLU A 38 -13.46 -2.43 -11.62
C GLU A 38 -12.08 -3.08 -11.83
N LEU A 39 -11.48 -3.59 -10.75
CA LEU A 39 -10.16 -4.19 -10.77
C LEU A 39 -10.28 -5.70 -10.89
N SER A 40 -9.56 -6.25 -11.85
CA SER A 40 -9.48 -7.71 -12.04
C SER A 40 -8.66 -8.38 -10.93
N GLU A 41 -8.88 -9.68 -10.73
CA GLU A 41 -8.06 -10.48 -9.82
C GLU A 41 -6.57 -10.43 -10.18
N ASP A 42 -6.25 -10.42 -11.47
CA ASP A 42 -4.87 -10.36 -11.96
C ASP A 42 -4.21 -9.01 -11.65
N GLU A 43 -4.95 -7.90 -11.74
CA GLU A 43 -4.46 -6.60 -11.28
C GLU A 43 -4.15 -6.61 -9.78
N PHE A 44 -4.99 -7.25 -8.97
CA PHE A 44 -4.72 -7.40 -7.53
C PHE A 44 -3.52 -8.29 -7.25
N ARG A 45 -3.36 -9.43 -7.96
CA ARG A 45 -2.20 -10.31 -7.81
C ARG A 45 -0.90 -9.61 -8.22
N ALA A 46 -0.90 -8.91 -9.36
CA ALA A 46 0.26 -8.14 -9.81
C ALA A 46 0.60 -7.00 -8.84
N GLY A 47 -0.43 -6.30 -8.35
CA GLY A 47 -0.30 -5.27 -7.32
C GLY A 47 0.31 -5.82 -6.03
N LEU A 48 -0.18 -6.97 -5.56
CA LEU A 48 0.31 -7.62 -4.36
C LEU A 48 1.78 -8.03 -4.51
N ALA A 49 2.16 -8.63 -5.64
CA ALA A 49 3.55 -8.99 -5.90
C ALA A 49 4.49 -7.77 -5.86
N ARG A 50 4.03 -6.60 -6.33
CA ARG A 50 4.78 -5.34 -6.20
C ARG A 50 4.90 -4.90 -4.74
N VAL A 51 3.81 -4.96 -3.98
CA VAL A 51 3.83 -4.60 -2.55
C VAL A 51 4.70 -5.56 -1.76
N GLU A 52 4.70 -6.86 -2.07
CA GLU A 52 5.59 -7.85 -1.46
C GLU A 52 7.07 -7.46 -1.65
N ARG A 53 7.47 -7.02 -2.86
CA ARG A 53 8.83 -6.51 -3.11
C ARG A 53 9.14 -5.24 -2.31
N LEU A 54 8.19 -4.32 -2.22
CA LEU A 54 8.36 -3.10 -1.42
C LEU A 54 8.51 -3.42 0.08
N CYS A 55 7.69 -4.33 0.61
CA CYS A 55 7.77 -4.77 2.00
C CYS A 55 9.09 -5.50 2.29
N ALA A 56 9.56 -6.37 1.38
CA ALA A 56 10.84 -7.03 1.53
C ALA A 56 12.02 -6.03 1.55
N TRP A 57 11.93 -4.95 0.76
CA TRP A 57 12.96 -3.92 0.69
C TRP A 57 12.92 -2.93 1.86
N LEU A 58 11.75 -2.32 2.11
CA LEU A 58 11.57 -1.28 3.14
C LEU A 58 11.48 -1.85 4.55
N ARG A 59 11.11 -3.13 4.68
CA ARG A 59 10.91 -3.85 5.94
C ARG A 59 10.07 -3.06 6.96
N PRO A 60 8.85 -2.60 6.60
CA PRO A 60 7.97 -2.00 7.59
C PRO A 60 7.62 -3.02 8.69
N ARG A 61 7.24 -2.53 9.87
CA ARG A 61 6.89 -3.39 11.02
C ARG A 61 5.60 -4.16 10.80
N VAL A 62 4.63 -3.52 10.13
CA VAL A 62 3.35 -4.10 9.73
C VAL A 62 2.95 -3.53 8.37
N VAL A 63 2.18 -4.28 7.59
CA VAL A 63 1.45 -3.75 6.44
C VAL A 63 -0.05 -3.90 6.67
N CYS A 64 -0.79 -2.80 6.55
CA CYS A 64 -2.24 -2.77 6.68
C CYS A 64 -2.87 -2.58 5.30
N LEU A 65 -3.58 -3.60 4.80
CA LEU A 65 -4.35 -3.49 3.57
C LEU A 65 -5.75 -2.93 3.89
N VAL A 66 -6.09 -1.83 3.23
CA VAL A 66 -7.40 -1.18 3.36
C VAL A 66 -8.35 -1.74 2.30
N GLY A 67 -9.36 -2.47 2.76
CA GLY A 67 -10.35 -3.14 1.92
C GLY A 67 -10.08 -4.63 1.73
N LEU A 68 -11.08 -5.45 2.06
CA LEU A 68 -10.98 -6.91 1.96
C LEU A 68 -11.02 -7.42 0.51
N GLY A 69 -11.57 -6.64 -0.42
CA GLY A 69 -11.80 -7.08 -1.81
C GLY A 69 -10.51 -7.52 -2.51
N GLY A 70 -9.49 -6.67 -2.49
CA GLY A 70 -8.20 -6.98 -3.13
C GLY A 70 -7.49 -8.16 -2.47
N TRP A 71 -7.54 -8.26 -1.13
CA TRP A 71 -6.97 -9.39 -0.42
C TRP A 71 -7.71 -10.70 -0.70
N ARG A 72 -9.05 -10.66 -0.77
CA ARG A 72 -9.87 -11.83 -1.11
C ARG A 72 -9.64 -12.32 -2.54
N ALA A 73 -9.43 -11.38 -3.47
CA ALA A 73 -9.13 -11.70 -4.86
C ALA A 73 -7.72 -12.28 -5.05
N ALA A 74 -6.72 -11.74 -4.34
CA ALA A 74 -5.32 -12.10 -4.54
C ALA A 74 -4.81 -13.22 -3.62
N VAL A 75 -5.43 -13.44 -2.46
CA VAL A 75 -4.87 -14.30 -1.40
C VAL A 75 -5.87 -15.31 -0.86
N ASP A 76 -6.91 -14.84 -0.18
CA ASP A 76 -7.85 -15.70 0.54
C ASP A 76 -9.27 -15.17 0.44
N ARG A 77 -10.09 -15.85 -0.38
CA ARG A 77 -11.49 -15.47 -0.61
C ARG A 77 -12.33 -15.41 0.65
N ARG A 78 -11.94 -16.11 1.72
CA ARG A 78 -12.67 -16.18 3.00
C ARG A 78 -12.10 -15.26 4.08
N ALA A 79 -11.08 -14.47 3.75
CA ALA A 79 -10.44 -13.59 4.72
C ALA A 79 -11.45 -12.64 5.38
N VAL A 80 -11.25 -12.44 6.68
CA VAL A 80 -11.97 -11.46 7.51
C VAL A 80 -11.01 -10.35 7.93
N ALA A 81 -11.54 -9.23 8.38
CA ALA A 81 -10.73 -8.14 8.88
C ALA A 81 -9.96 -8.57 10.15
N GLY A 82 -8.72 -8.13 10.30
CA GLY A 82 -7.82 -8.50 11.37
C GLY A 82 -6.44 -8.94 10.88
N PRO A 83 -5.59 -9.43 11.81
CA PRO A 83 -4.30 -10.03 11.49
C PRO A 83 -4.47 -11.23 10.55
N GLN A 84 -3.56 -11.38 9.60
CA GLN A 84 -3.57 -12.48 8.63
C GLN A 84 -2.43 -13.45 8.92
N ALA A 85 -2.68 -14.74 8.69
CA ALA A 85 -1.64 -15.77 8.80
C ALA A 85 -0.57 -15.62 7.71
N ARG A 86 -0.96 -15.17 6.50
CA ARG A 86 -0.02 -14.87 5.42
C ARG A 86 0.65 -13.52 5.65
N THR A 87 1.97 -13.50 5.58
CA THR A 87 2.79 -12.29 5.53
C THR A 87 2.96 -11.78 4.10
N VAL A 88 3.23 -10.49 3.95
CA VAL A 88 3.54 -9.84 2.66
C VAL A 88 5.00 -9.41 2.68
N GLY A 89 5.83 -10.01 1.83
CA GLY A 89 7.27 -9.74 1.81
C GLY A 89 7.97 -10.02 3.14
N GLY A 90 7.48 -11.01 3.91
CA GLY A 90 7.97 -11.34 5.26
C GLY A 90 7.48 -10.41 6.38
N VAL A 91 6.60 -9.45 6.07
CA VAL A 91 6.04 -8.49 7.04
C VAL A 91 4.68 -8.94 7.56
N ALA A 92 4.46 -8.76 8.87
CA ALA A 92 3.17 -9.00 9.51
C ALA A 92 2.06 -8.23 8.80
N THR A 93 0.96 -8.91 8.48
CA THR A 93 -0.09 -8.37 7.62
C THR A 93 -1.40 -8.23 8.39
N TYR A 94 -2.02 -7.07 8.25
CA TYR A 94 -3.34 -6.76 8.76
C TYR A 94 -4.25 -6.38 7.60
N VAL A 95 -5.51 -6.80 7.62
CA VAL A 95 -6.52 -6.38 6.63
C VAL A 95 -7.66 -5.69 7.36
N MET A 96 -8.09 -4.52 6.88
CA MET A 96 -9.20 -3.78 7.47
C MET A 96 -10.29 -3.47 6.44
N PRO A 97 -11.52 -3.10 6.85
CA PRO A 97 -12.55 -2.62 5.94
C PRO A 97 -12.10 -1.44 5.08
N SER A 98 -12.78 -1.22 3.95
CA SER A 98 -12.48 -0.08 3.08
C SER A 98 -12.89 1.23 3.75
N THR A 99 -12.04 2.24 3.63
CA THR A 99 -12.27 3.62 4.08
C THR A 99 -13.09 4.45 3.09
N SER A 100 -13.42 3.90 1.90
CA SER A 100 -14.25 4.59 0.91
C SER A 100 -15.62 4.94 1.50
N GLY A 101 -16.10 6.17 1.27
CA GLY A 101 -17.43 6.60 1.69
C GLY A 101 -18.58 5.79 1.06
N ARG A 102 -18.31 5.00 0.00
CA ARG A 102 -19.25 4.04 -0.58
C ARG A 102 -19.47 2.81 0.33
N ASN A 103 -18.56 2.56 1.28
CA ASN A 103 -18.71 1.55 2.32
C ASN A 103 -19.52 2.10 3.50
N ALA A 104 -20.82 2.31 3.32
CA ALA A 104 -21.72 2.87 4.33
C ALA A 104 -21.90 2.00 5.60
N ARG A 105 -21.24 0.84 5.68
CA ARG A 105 -21.42 -0.15 6.74
C ARG A 105 -20.39 -0.06 7.87
N THR A 106 -19.30 0.69 7.70
CA THR A 106 -18.21 0.75 8.69
C THR A 106 -18.09 2.17 9.23
N SER A 107 -18.18 2.34 10.55
CA SER A 107 -18.07 3.65 11.18
C SER A 107 -16.62 4.15 11.23
N VAL A 108 -16.43 5.46 11.42
CA VAL A 108 -15.09 6.03 11.59
C VAL A 108 -14.38 5.46 12.82
N ASP A 109 -15.13 5.16 13.89
CA ASP A 109 -14.59 4.58 15.13
C ASP A 109 -14.17 3.12 14.95
N GLU A 110 -14.92 2.36 14.16
CA GLU A 110 -14.54 0.99 13.80
C GLU A 110 -13.28 0.97 12.92
N LEU A 111 -13.19 1.88 11.94
CA LEU A 111 -11.98 2.06 11.14
C LEU A 111 -10.79 2.49 12.01
N ALA A 112 -11.00 3.37 12.99
CA ALA A 112 -9.96 3.79 13.93
C ALA A 112 -9.49 2.62 14.81
N SER A 113 -10.42 1.80 15.30
CA SER A 113 -10.11 0.60 16.09
C SER A 113 -9.25 -0.40 15.31
N HIS A 114 -9.56 -0.62 14.03
CA HIS A 114 -8.73 -1.44 13.15
C HIS A 114 -7.32 -0.88 12.95
N LEU A 115 -7.19 0.43 12.76
CA LEU A 115 -5.88 1.08 12.62
C LEU A 115 -5.05 1.00 13.91
N ALA A 116 -5.67 1.19 15.06
CA ALA A 116 -5.02 1.01 16.36
C ALA A 116 -4.56 -0.45 16.57
N ALA A 117 -5.39 -1.42 16.20
CA ALA A 117 -5.02 -2.84 16.26
C ALA A 117 -3.85 -3.18 15.32
N ALA A 118 -3.81 -2.59 14.12
CA ALA A 118 -2.69 -2.75 13.20
C ALA A 118 -1.39 -2.14 13.75
N ALA A 119 -1.47 -0.98 14.42
CA ALA A 119 -0.33 -0.36 15.08
C ALA A 119 0.19 -1.20 16.26
N ALA A 120 -0.71 -1.74 17.09
CA ALA A 120 -0.33 -2.65 18.18
C ALA A 120 0.37 -3.92 17.66
N LEU A 121 -0.06 -4.45 16.52
CA LEU A 121 0.62 -5.57 15.85
C LEU A 121 2.05 -5.20 15.41
N ALA A 122 2.27 -3.94 14.99
CA ALA A 122 3.60 -3.43 14.63
C ALA A 122 4.55 -3.40 15.83
N ASP A 123 4.05 -3.07 17.01
CA ASP A 123 4.85 -2.96 18.23
C ASP A 123 5.15 -4.33 18.87
N ALA A 124 4.26 -5.32 18.66
CA ALA A 124 4.47 -6.70 19.11
C ALA A 124 5.44 -7.52 18.23
N GLY A 125 5.81 -7.01 17.05
CA GLY A 125 6.68 -7.72 16.10
C GLY A 125 8.15 -7.77 16.52
N PRO A 126 8.97 -8.64 15.88
CA PRO A 126 10.40 -8.82 16.19
C PRO A 126 11.28 -7.60 15.89
N HIS A 127 10.68 -6.51 15.39
CA HIS A 127 11.36 -5.27 15.04
C HIS A 127 11.17 -4.14 16.05
N GLY A 128 10.36 -4.34 17.10
CA GLY A 128 10.22 -3.44 18.26
C GLY A 128 9.98 -1.95 17.93
N PRO A 129 9.83 -1.09 18.95
CA PRO A 129 9.95 0.35 18.75
C PRO A 129 11.43 0.73 18.62
N GLY A 130 11.84 1.31 17.49
CA GLY A 130 13.11 2.06 17.42
C GLY A 130 14.22 1.55 16.51
N ARG A 131 13.96 0.86 15.38
CA ARG A 131 15.03 0.63 14.42
C ARG A 131 15.32 1.90 13.59
N GLU A 132 16.53 2.42 13.72
CA GLU A 132 17.07 3.47 12.84
C GLU A 132 17.08 2.97 11.38
N ARG A 133 16.57 3.82 10.47
CA ARG A 133 16.45 3.52 9.04
C ARG A 133 17.84 3.38 8.44
N THR A 134 18.36 2.16 8.32
CA THR A 134 19.57 1.93 7.52
C THR A 134 19.25 2.27 6.07
N ALA A 135 20.04 3.20 5.49
CA ALA A 135 19.99 3.54 4.08
C ALA A 135 20.15 2.28 3.21
N PRO A 136 19.50 2.22 2.03
CA PRO A 136 19.63 1.06 1.15
C PRO A 136 21.10 0.86 0.75
N PRO A 137 21.60 -0.39 0.65
CA PRO A 137 22.84 -0.64 -0.07
C PRO A 137 22.62 -0.15 -1.51
N GLY A 138 23.50 0.74 -1.97
CA GLY A 138 23.30 1.54 -3.17
C GLY A 138 23.09 0.74 -4.46
N GLY A 139 22.47 1.41 -5.43
CA GLY A 139 22.58 1.08 -6.86
C GLY A 139 21.33 0.45 -7.48
N GLY A 140 20.40 1.30 -7.92
CA GLY A 140 19.32 0.90 -8.82
C GLY A 140 18.32 2.04 -8.99
N ALA A 141 18.45 2.82 -10.06
CA ALA A 141 17.55 3.93 -10.37
C ALA A 141 16.09 3.46 -10.39
N PRO A 142 15.14 4.18 -9.76
CA PRO A 142 13.74 3.80 -9.81
C PRO A 142 13.18 4.20 -11.17
N PHE A 143 12.70 3.18 -11.89
CA PHE A 143 11.71 3.26 -12.98
C PHE A 143 12.08 4.16 -14.17
N GLY A 144 12.53 3.52 -15.26
CA GLY A 144 12.67 4.15 -16.56
C GLY A 144 11.37 4.79 -17.02
N THR A 145 11.46 6.06 -17.40
CA THR A 145 10.42 6.78 -18.11
C THR A 145 10.30 6.19 -19.51
N GLU A 146 9.36 5.26 -19.71
CA GLU A 146 8.92 4.90 -21.07
C GLU A 146 8.06 6.06 -21.61
N GLU A 147 8.68 6.98 -22.35
CA GLU A 147 7.95 7.88 -23.24
C GLU A 147 7.36 7.06 -24.41
N ARG A 148 6.03 6.92 -24.40
CA ARG A 148 5.27 6.46 -25.56
C ARG A 148 5.41 7.44 -26.71
N GLY A 149 5.80 6.91 -27.86
CA GLY A 149 6.04 7.64 -29.09
C GLY A 149 4.84 8.44 -29.61
N ARG A 150 5.17 9.54 -30.28
CA ARG A 150 4.28 10.25 -31.19
C ARG A 150 4.70 9.92 -32.62
N GLN A 151 3.93 9.05 -33.26
CA GLN A 151 3.94 8.89 -34.71
C GLN A 151 3.55 10.22 -35.37
N GLY A 152 4.39 10.68 -36.29
CA GLY A 152 4.11 11.73 -37.25
C GLY A 152 4.82 11.39 -38.55
N ARG A 153 4.09 10.77 -39.48
CA ARG A 153 4.52 10.54 -40.86
C ARG A 153 4.57 11.89 -41.59
N SER A 154 5.66 12.18 -42.30
CA SER A 154 5.67 12.46 -43.75
C SER A 154 6.98 13.16 -44.20
N GLY A 155 7.50 12.71 -45.36
CA GLY A 155 8.13 13.60 -46.33
C GLY A 155 9.66 13.71 -46.35
N GLY A 156 10.29 13.05 -47.34
CA GLY A 156 11.10 13.77 -48.33
C GLY A 156 12.62 13.91 -48.11
N LEU A 157 13.37 13.03 -48.79
CA LEU A 157 14.46 13.27 -49.75
C LEU A 157 15.63 14.26 -49.48
N LEU A 158 16.82 13.74 -49.83
CA LEU A 158 18.11 14.38 -50.21
C LEU A 158 18.90 15.11 -49.11
N GLY A 159 20.22 15.04 -49.02
CA GLY A 159 21.23 14.60 -49.97
C GLY A 159 22.43 15.57 -49.90
N ALA A 160 23.64 15.02 -50.05
CA ALA A 160 24.98 15.62 -50.01
C ALA A 160 25.60 15.87 -48.63
#